data_AF-A0A5J4P4P0-F1
#
_entry.id   AF-A0A5J4P4P0-F1
#
_cell.length_a   1.000
_cell.length_b   1.000
_cell.length_c   1.000
_cell.angle_alpha   90.00
_cell.angle_beta   90.00
_cell.angle_gamma   90.00
#
_symmetry.space_group_name_H-M   'P 1'
#
loop_
_entity.id
_entity.type
_entity.pdbx_description
1 polymer ?
#
loop_
_entity_poly.entity_id
_entity_poly.type
_entity_poly.pdbx_seq_one_letter_code
_entity_poly.pdbx_strand_id
1 'polypeptide(L)'
;HWILFSENLSEDFICRMAFSSKSFSIVLKDASLEEIQESLKHAQHSEQYVCRQLATWLFARETKNKEETSPLTITEKEMLKAIALGKTTKEIAAERFLSIHTVMTHRKNIFRKLRVNNVYEATKYALRAGVIDTVEYYI
;
A
#
# COMPACT_ATOMS: atom_id res chain seq x y z
N HIS A 1 4.33 20.67 -18.45
CA HIS A 1 3.63 20.20 -17.24
C HIS A 1 2.19 20.71 -17.31
N TRP A 2 1.18 19.89 -17.01
CA TRP A 2 -0.23 20.25 -17.19
C TRP A 2 -0.90 20.54 -15.85
N ILE A 3 -1.78 21.54 -15.79
CA ILE A 3 -2.59 21.85 -14.61
C ILE A 3 -4.05 21.58 -14.95
N LEU A 4 -4.69 20.69 -14.19
CA LEU A 4 -6.09 20.35 -14.33
C LEU A 4 -6.92 21.16 -13.34
N PHE A 5 -7.89 21.93 -13.85
CA PHE A 5 -8.88 22.65 -13.06
C PHE A 5 -10.23 21.94 -13.15
N SER A 6 -10.76 21.45 -12.04
CA SER A 6 -12.08 20.82 -12.02
C SER A 6 -12.78 21.01 -10.67
N GLU A 7 -14.10 21.09 -10.70
CA GLU A 7 -14.96 21.26 -9.53
C GLU A 7 -15.42 19.91 -8.97
N ASN A 8 -15.51 18.90 -9.83
CA ASN A 8 -15.94 17.57 -9.46
C ASN A 8 -15.10 16.54 -10.21
N LEU A 9 -14.13 15.94 -9.51
CA LEU A 9 -13.35 14.81 -10.00
C LEU A 9 -13.72 13.59 -9.18
N SER A 10 -13.97 12.47 -9.84
CA SER A 10 -14.15 11.20 -9.12
C SER A 10 -12.88 10.85 -8.35
N GLU A 11 -13.04 10.30 -7.16
CA GLU A 11 -11.94 9.84 -6.29
C GLU A 11 -10.92 8.95 -7.02
N ASP A 12 -11.41 8.02 -7.85
CA ASP A 12 -10.58 7.10 -8.63
C ASP A 12 -9.73 7.82 -9.68
N PHE A 13 -10.26 8.88 -10.27
CA PHE A 13 -9.53 9.70 -11.22
C PHE A 13 -8.45 10.52 -10.51
N ILE A 14 -8.76 11.12 -9.35
CA ILE A 14 -7.78 11.86 -8.54
C ILE A 14 -6.64 10.92 -8.13
N CYS A 15 -6.95 9.74 -7.59
CA CYS A 15 -5.95 8.74 -7.22
C CYS A 15 -5.09 8.35 -8.42
N ARG A 16 -5.73 8.03 -9.56
CA ARG A 16 -4.99 7.64 -10.76
C ARG A 16 -4.05 8.76 -11.18
N MET A 17 -4.51 10.00 -11.26
CA MET A 17 -3.67 11.12 -11.66
C MET A 17 -2.55 11.43 -10.67
N ALA A 18 -2.84 11.42 -9.36
CA ALA A 18 -1.87 11.68 -8.30
C ALA A 18 -0.77 10.60 -8.23
N PHE A 19 -1.11 9.32 -8.45
CA PHE A 19 -0.17 8.22 -8.27
C PHE A 19 0.45 7.67 -9.56
N SER A 20 -0.19 7.85 -10.73
CA SER A 20 0.30 7.26 -11.99
C SER A 20 1.35 8.11 -12.69
N SER A 21 1.37 9.43 -12.49
CA SER A 21 2.39 10.29 -13.08
C SER A 21 2.57 11.61 -12.33
N LYS A 22 3.80 12.11 -12.33
CA LYS A 22 4.14 13.45 -11.83
C LYS A 22 3.91 14.55 -12.87
N SER A 23 3.33 14.24 -14.02
CA SER A 23 3.24 15.17 -15.16
C SER A 23 2.03 16.12 -15.10
N PHE A 24 1.15 15.91 -14.12
CA PHE A 24 -0.10 16.63 -13.97
C PHE A 24 -0.27 17.13 -12.54
N SER A 25 -0.61 18.40 -12.41
CA SER A 25 -1.04 19.04 -11.17
C SER A 25 -2.56 19.14 -11.12
N ILE A 26 -3.16 18.98 -9.93
CA ILE A 26 -4.61 18.99 -9.71
C ILE A 26 -4.97 20.16 -8.80
N VAL A 27 -5.84 21.04 -9.30
CA VAL A 27 -6.35 22.20 -8.57
C VAL A 27 -7.87 22.21 -8.69
N LEU A 28 -8.56 22.43 -7.58
CA LEU A 28 -10.02 22.55 -7.59
C LEU A 28 -10.45 23.93 -8.09
N LYS A 29 -11.64 24.06 -8.68
CA LYS A 29 -12.11 25.36 -9.21
C LYS A 29 -12.44 26.38 -8.12
N ASP A 30 -12.68 25.94 -6.90
CA ASP A 30 -12.88 26.75 -5.71
C ASP A 30 -11.56 27.10 -4.98
N ALA A 31 -10.41 26.70 -5.55
CA ALA A 31 -9.10 26.97 -4.99
C ALA A 31 -8.83 28.47 -4.89
N SER A 32 -8.15 28.87 -3.80
CA SER A 32 -7.78 30.26 -3.60
C SER A 32 -6.74 30.72 -4.62
N LEU A 33 -6.64 32.03 -4.85
CA LEU A 33 -5.62 32.60 -5.73
C LEU A 33 -4.20 32.16 -5.34
N GLU A 34 -3.95 32.00 -4.05
CA GLU A 34 -2.68 31.53 -3.49
C GLU A 34 -2.38 30.09 -3.95
N GLU A 35 -3.34 29.18 -3.88
CA GLU A 35 -3.17 27.79 -4.34
C GLU A 35 -2.93 27.73 -5.86
N ILE A 36 -3.59 28.61 -6.63
CA ILE A 36 -3.36 28.69 -8.08
C ILE A 36 -1.94 29.16 -8.37
N GLN A 37 -1.46 30.19 -7.67
CA GLN A 37 -0.09 30.70 -7.82
C GLN A 37 0.95 29.64 -7.43
N GLU A 38 0.70 28.90 -6.35
CA GLU A 38 1.55 27.81 -5.89
C GLU A 38 1.61 26.69 -6.93
N SER A 39 0.46 26.28 -7.48
CA SER A 39 0.39 25.27 -8.54
C SER A 39 1.18 25.65 -9.79
N LEU A 40 1.17 26.93 -10.17
CA LEU A 40 1.89 27.43 -11.32
C LEU A 40 3.40 27.39 -11.08
N LYS A 41 3.86 27.78 -9.88
CA LYS A 41 5.27 27.68 -9.48
C LYS A 41 5.75 26.23 -9.56
N HIS A 42 4.99 25.27 -9.02
CA HIS A 42 5.37 23.86 -9.11
C HIS A 42 5.39 23.34 -10.55
N ALA A 43 4.38 23.71 -11.36
CA ALA A 43 4.33 23.31 -12.76
C ALA A 43 5.54 23.82 -13.57
N GLN A 44 6.05 25.01 -13.26
CA GLN A 44 7.28 25.56 -13.85
C GLN A 44 8.53 24.73 -13.51
N HIS A 45 8.58 24.18 -12.29
CA HIS A 45 9.67 23.31 -11.83
C HIS A 45 9.47 21.83 -12.23
N SER A 46 8.45 21.53 -13.04
CA SER A 46 8.05 20.16 -13.40
C SER A 46 7.66 19.29 -12.20
N GLU A 47 7.23 19.92 -11.11
CA GLU A 47 6.74 19.26 -9.91
C GLU A 47 5.22 19.19 -9.92
N GLN A 48 4.69 18.07 -9.41
CA GLN A 48 3.26 17.90 -9.25
C GLN A 48 2.78 18.67 -8.02
N TYR A 49 1.76 19.48 -8.22
CA TYR A 49 0.99 20.11 -7.15
C TYR A 49 -0.39 19.48 -7.04
N VAL A 50 -0.80 19.19 -5.81
CA VAL A 50 -2.16 18.77 -5.48
C VAL A 50 -2.68 19.73 -4.43
N CYS A 51 -3.84 20.35 -4.67
CA CYS A 51 -4.40 21.32 -3.73
C CYS A 51 -4.57 20.72 -2.32
N ARG A 52 -4.55 21.58 -1.30
CA ARG A 52 -4.43 21.15 0.09
C ARG A 52 -5.57 20.23 0.53
N GLN A 53 -6.78 20.50 0.04
CA GLN A 53 -7.96 19.71 0.33
C GLN A 53 -7.81 18.27 -0.21
N LEU A 54 -7.38 18.13 -1.46
CA LEU A 54 -7.15 16.82 -2.08
C LEU A 54 -5.93 16.11 -1.48
N ALA A 55 -4.87 16.83 -1.14
CA ALA A 55 -3.69 16.27 -0.50
C ALA A 55 -4.06 15.63 0.85
N THR A 56 -4.83 16.34 1.68
CA THR A 56 -5.32 15.83 2.97
C THR A 56 -6.13 14.54 2.79
N TRP A 57 -7.02 14.52 1.79
CA TRP A 57 -7.83 13.34 1.46
C TRP A 57 -6.97 12.16 0.95
N LEU A 58 -6.00 12.42 0.07
CA LEU A 58 -5.07 11.40 -0.43
C LEU A 58 -4.24 10.79 0.70
N PHE A 59 -3.73 11.61 1.62
CA PHE A 59 -2.98 11.13 2.79
C PHE A 59 -3.85 10.28 3.71
N ALA A 60 -5.10 10.71 3.99
CA ALA A 60 -6.04 9.93 4.79
C ALA A 60 -6.43 8.60 4.12
N ARG A 61 -6.43 8.54 2.77
CA ARG A 61 -6.64 7.30 2.03
C ARG A 61 -5.42 6.40 2.04
N GLU A 62 -4.22 6.94 1.95
CA GLU A 62 -3.00 6.15 2.01
C GLU A 62 -2.85 5.46 3.37
N THR A 63 -3.23 6.13 4.46
CA THR A 63 -3.25 5.54 5.81
C THR A 63 -4.34 4.48 5.94
N LYS A 64 -5.57 4.72 5.44
CA LYS A 64 -6.64 3.71 5.44
C LYS A 64 -6.35 2.49 4.54
N ASN A 65 -5.78 2.69 3.35
CA ASN A 65 -5.40 1.56 2.48
C ASN A 65 -4.27 0.72 3.07
N LYS A 66 -3.37 1.29 3.89
CA LYS A 66 -2.36 0.50 4.60
C LYS A 66 -2.97 -0.44 5.64
N GLU A 67 -4.10 -0.06 6.26
CA GLU A 67 -4.78 -0.89 7.27
C GLU A 67 -5.84 -1.84 6.66
N GLU A 68 -6.53 -1.44 5.58
CA GLU A 68 -7.66 -2.18 5.00
C GLU A 68 -7.28 -3.21 3.90
N THR A 69 -6.04 -3.26 3.40
CA THR A 69 -5.71 -4.06 2.19
C THR A 69 -5.12 -5.45 2.42
N SER A 70 -5.04 -5.94 3.65
CA SER A 70 -4.61 -7.32 3.84
C SER A 70 -5.82 -8.27 3.80
N PRO A 71 -5.95 -9.15 2.78
CA PRO A 71 -7.02 -10.16 2.74
C PRO A 71 -6.85 -11.24 3.82
N LEU A 72 -5.83 -11.10 4.67
CA LEU A 72 -5.43 -12.05 5.69
C LEU A 72 -6.03 -11.69 7.04
N THR A 73 -6.52 -12.71 7.74
CA THR A 73 -6.89 -12.60 9.14
C THR A 73 -5.66 -12.35 10.02
N ILE A 74 -5.86 -11.97 11.28
CA ILE A 74 -4.76 -11.76 12.25
C ILE A 74 -3.85 -13.00 12.31
N THR A 75 -4.44 -14.19 12.45
CA THR A 75 -3.71 -15.47 12.49
C THR A 75 -2.95 -15.76 11.19
N GLU A 76 -3.52 -15.38 10.05
CA GLU A 76 -2.86 -15.56 8.75
C GLU A 76 -1.71 -14.57 8.54
N LYS A 77 -1.82 -13.33 9.03
CA LYS A 77 -0.73 -12.34 9.04
C LYS A 77 0.44 -12.83 9.89
N GLU A 78 0.14 -13.35 11.06
CA GLU A 78 1.14 -13.93 11.95
C GLU A 78 1.86 -15.13 11.32
N MET A 79 1.11 -16.00 10.64
CA MET A 79 1.71 -17.12 9.92
C MET A 79 2.53 -16.63 8.72
N LEU A 80 2.06 -15.62 7.99
CA LEU A 80 2.83 -14.98 6.92
C LEU A 80 4.15 -14.41 7.46
N LYS A 81 4.15 -13.76 8.63
CA LYS A 81 5.37 -13.28 9.30
C LYS A 81 6.34 -14.43 9.54
N ALA A 82 5.90 -15.54 10.13
CA ALA A 82 6.77 -16.70 10.36
C ALA A 82 7.33 -17.30 9.06
N ILE A 83 6.53 -17.36 8.00
CA ILE A 83 6.97 -17.80 6.66
C ILE A 83 8.04 -16.86 6.10
N ALA A 84 7.84 -15.55 6.23
CA ALA A 84 8.72 -14.51 5.72
C ALA A 84 10.06 -14.45 6.47
N LEU A 85 10.07 -14.83 7.76
CA LEU A 85 11.27 -15.04 8.58
C LEU A 85 11.99 -16.36 8.28
N GLY A 86 11.59 -17.09 7.23
CA GLY A 86 12.26 -18.32 6.81
C GLY A 86 11.91 -19.57 7.61
N LYS A 87 10.94 -19.51 8.55
CA LYS A 87 10.57 -20.68 9.36
C LYS A 87 9.94 -21.79 8.51
N THR A 88 10.36 -23.01 8.76
CA THR A 88 9.82 -24.21 8.16
C THR A 88 8.43 -24.53 8.70
N THR A 89 7.63 -25.28 7.94
CA THR A 89 6.28 -25.73 8.38
C THR A 89 6.33 -26.48 9.71
N LYS A 90 7.42 -27.20 10.00
CA LYS A 90 7.60 -27.94 11.25
C LYS A 90 7.85 -27.01 12.44
N GLU A 91 8.70 -26.00 12.26
CA GLU A 91 8.97 -24.99 13.31
C GLU A 91 7.73 -24.17 13.62
N ILE A 92 7.01 -23.72 12.58
CA ILE A 92 5.74 -22.99 12.76
C ILE A 92 4.71 -23.84 13.51
N ALA A 93 4.61 -25.14 13.17
CA ALA A 93 3.70 -26.06 13.86
C ALA A 93 4.06 -26.21 15.34
N ALA A 94 5.34 -26.36 15.67
CA ALA A 94 5.82 -26.47 17.04
C ALA A 94 5.57 -25.19 17.85
N GLU A 95 5.90 -24.02 17.30
CA GLU A 95 5.73 -22.72 17.98
C GLU A 95 4.27 -22.36 18.23
N ARG A 96 3.38 -22.78 17.31
CA ARG A 96 1.95 -22.45 17.37
C ARG A 96 1.11 -23.56 18.00
N PHE A 97 1.72 -24.65 18.44
CA PHE A 97 1.02 -25.86 18.95
C PHE A 97 -0.03 -26.40 17.96
N LEU A 98 0.28 -26.38 16.66
CA LEU A 98 -0.60 -26.84 15.59
C LEU A 98 -0.05 -28.11 14.93
N SER A 99 -0.92 -28.89 14.29
CA SER A 99 -0.45 -29.97 13.42
C SER A 99 0.24 -29.41 12.17
N ILE A 100 1.24 -30.14 11.65
CA ILE A 100 1.90 -29.80 10.37
C ILE A 100 0.86 -29.65 9.25
N HIS A 101 -0.17 -30.51 9.23
CA HIS A 101 -1.25 -30.44 8.24
C HIS A 101 -2.07 -29.15 8.33
N THR A 102 -2.35 -28.69 9.55
CA THR A 102 -3.03 -27.43 9.79
C THR A 102 -2.21 -26.26 9.24
N VAL A 103 -0.90 -26.22 9.54
CA VAL A 103 0.00 -25.17 9.01
C VAL A 103 0.05 -25.21 7.47
N MET A 104 0.14 -26.38 6.85
CA MET A 104 0.08 -26.49 5.38
C MET A 104 -1.21 -25.92 4.80
N THR A 105 -2.35 -26.19 5.44
CA THR A 105 -3.65 -25.65 5.03
C THR A 105 -3.69 -24.13 5.10
N HIS A 106 -3.22 -23.55 6.20
CA HIS A 106 -3.11 -22.10 6.33
C HIS A 106 -2.15 -21.50 5.29
N ARG A 107 -0.97 -22.10 5.05
CA ARG A 107 -0.03 -21.65 4.00
C ARG A 107 -0.71 -21.60 2.63
N LYS A 108 -1.45 -22.65 2.27
CA LYS A 108 -2.19 -22.71 1.00
C LYS A 108 -3.26 -21.61 0.92
N ASN A 109 -3.98 -21.36 2.00
CA ASN A 109 -5.00 -20.31 2.05
C ASN A 109 -4.39 -18.91 1.93
N ILE A 110 -3.28 -18.65 2.62
CA ILE A 110 -2.53 -17.40 2.54
C ILE A 110 -2.07 -17.16 1.11
N PHE A 111 -1.43 -18.17 0.48
CA PHE A 111 -0.90 -18.05 -0.87
C PHE A 111 -2.01 -17.77 -1.88
N ARG A 112 -3.16 -18.46 -1.74
CA ARG A 112 -4.35 -18.20 -2.55
C ARG A 112 -4.90 -16.79 -2.35
N LYS A 113 -5.00 -16.31 -1.11
CA LYS A 113 -5.51 -14.96 -0.78
C LYS A 113 -4.60 -13.85 -1.29
N LEU A 114 -3.28 -14.06 -1.21
CA LEU A 114 -2.26 -13.12 -1.70
C LEU A 114 -1.99 -13.25 -3.21
N ARG A 115 -2.51 -14.30 -3.86
CA ARG A 115 -2.23 -14.64 -5.27
C ARG A 115 -0.74 -14.79 -5.57
N VAL A 116 -0.02 -15.45 -4.67
CA VAL A 116 1.42 -15.73 -4.79
C VAL A 116 1.67 -17.23 -4.89
N ASN A 117 2.75 -17.61 -5.57
CA ASN A 117 3.05 -19.02 -5.84
C ASN A 117 4.23 -19.56 -5.04
N ASN A 118 5.08 -18.68 -4.49
CA ASN A 118 6.27 -19.08 -3.76
C ASN A 118 6.49 -18.23 -2.50
N VAL A 119 7.38 -18.72 -1.63
CA VAL A 119 7.73 -18.07 -0.36
C VAL A 119 8.39 -16.71 -0.59
N TYR A 120 9.17 -16.56 -1.66
CA TYR A 120 9.84 -15.30 -2.00
C TYR A 120 8.82 -14.18 -2.30
N GLU A 121 7.81 -14.46 -3.11
CA GLU A 121 6.71 -13.53 -3.42
C GLU A 121 5.89 -13.20 -2.16
N ALA A 122 5.60 -14.19 -1.32
CA ALA A 122 4.92 -13.98 -0.04
C ALA A 122 5.73 -13.07 0.90
N THR A 123 7.05 -13.24 0.93
CA THR A 123 7.99 -12.42 1.72
C THR A 123 8.05 -11.00 1.20
N LYS A 124 8.14 -10.81 -0.12
CA LYS A 124 8.08 -9.49 -0.76
C LYS A 124 6.77 -8.78 -0.45
N TYR A 125 5.65 -9.49 -0.44
CA TYR A 125 4.37 -8.94 -0.01
C TYR A 125 4.43 -8.52 1.47
N ALA A 126 4.93 -9.38 2.36
CA ALA A 126 5.02 -9.11 3.78
C ALA A 126 5.84 -7.84 4.10
N LEU A 127 6.96 -7.63 3.40
CA LEU A 127 7.77 -6.40 3.48
C LEU A 127 6.99 -5.17 3.00
N ARG A 128 6.33 -5.25 1.83
CA ARG A 128 5.55 -4.13 1.27
C ARG A 128 4.35 -3.75 2.12
N ALA A 129 3.74 -4.74 2.77
CA ALA A 129 2.58 -4.57 3.65
C ALA A 129 2.99 -4.19 5.09
N GLY A 130 4.27 -4.06 5.41
CA GLY A 130 4.76 -3.75 6.76
C GLY A 130 4.47 -4.85 7.79
N VAL A 131 4.24 -6.08 7.35
CA VAL A 131 4.03 -7.26 8.22
C VAL A 131 5.35 -7.69 8.86
N ILE A 132 6.45 -7.49 8.15
CA ILE A 132 7.82 -7.65 8.65
C ILE A 132 8.64 -6.41 8.32
N ASP A 133 9.56 -6.06 9.21
CA ASP A 133 10.51 -5.00 8.96
C ASP A 133 11.76 -5.56 8.24
N THR A 134 12.41 -4.71 7.45
CA THR A 134 13.68 -5.04 6.78
C THR A 134 14.76 -5.50 7.77
N VAL A 135 14.75 -4.97 8.99
CA VAL A 135 15.68 -5.38 10.05
C VAL A 135 15.46 -6.83 10.50
N GLU A 136 14.21 -7.31 10.51
CA GLU A 136 13.89 -8.68 10.92
C GLU A 136 14.26 -9.72 9.83
N TYR A 137 14.54 -9.29 8.59
CA TYR A 137 14.82 -10.19 7.46
C TYR A 137 16.32 -10.45 7.21
N TYR A 138 17.22 -9.57 7.67
CA TYR A 138 18.66 -9.67 7.43
C TYR A 138 19.45 -10.37 8.56
N ILE A 139 18.75 -10.91 9.56
CA ILE A 139 19.34 -11.65 10.70
C ILE A 139 19.16 -13.14 10.45
#